data_AF-A0A928RD43-F1
#
_entry.id   AF-A0A928RD43-F1
#
_cell.length_a   1.000
_cell.length_b   1.000
_cell.length_c   1.000
_cell.angle_alpha   90.00
_cell.angle_beta   90.00
_cell.angle_gamma   90.00
#
_symmetry.space_group_name_H-M   'P 1'
#
loop_
_entity.id
_entity.type
_entity.pdbx_description
1 polymer ?
#
loop_
_entity_poly.entity_id
_entity_poly.type
_entity_poly.pdbx_seq_one_letter_code
_entity_poly.pdbx_strand_id
1 'polypeptide(L)'
;MKKYNQLSEVRMNRIRPKGWILDFLQKEGEGMPGNLHKIGYPYDRECWKYRSLTDGGWAQWWPYEQTAYWIDSVVRTAIFTENKELLQVVMNQIEASLADDGDPFIGPMELKEDQGRNRWPHVVYFRALYALWSDSGDVRYLEKMRAHYLADEHSYSVNRDVANLEMMLKLYELYGDEALYDRALSCYQAHCQTGQAACGPDLLSDRIPNEHGVTFNEDGKLPAILYAFTGEDEYLQMSVNGYKKIDTYHMLPDGVHTSSEMTCGNESWRT
;
A
#
# COMPACT_ATOMS: atom_id res chain seq x y z
N MET A 1 22.03 -11.76 -0.31
CA MET A 1 20.87 -12.05 -1.17
C MET A 1 21.13 -11.54 -2.58
N LYS A 2 20.89 -12.36 -3.60
CA LYS A 2 20.99 -11.94 -5.01
C LYS A 2 19.69 -11.22 -5.38
N LYS A 3 19.79 -10.14 -6.14
CA LYS A 3 18.63 -9.41 -6.67
C LYS A 3 18.74 -9.21 -8.17
N TYR A 4 17.59 -8.94 -8.79
CA TYR A 4 17.45 -8.82 -10.23
C TYR A 4 16.96 -7.43 -10.68
N ASN A 5 16.60 -6.56 -9.74
CA ASN A 5 16.35 -5.15 -10.04
C ASN A 5 17.63 -4.44 -10.50
N GLN A 6 17.50 -3.62 -11.54
CA GLN A 6 18.61 -2.81 -12.07
C GLN A 6 18.75 -1.46 -11.36
N LEU A 7 17.68 -0.99 -10.74
CA LEU A 7 17.58 0.29 -10.04
C LEU A 7 17.16 0.07 -8.60
N SER A 8 17.65 0.93 -7.71
CA SER A 8 17.28 0.95 -6.30
C SER A 8 16.61 2.26 -5.95
N GLU A 9 15.63 2.18 -5.05
CA GLU A 9 14.94 3.35 -4.53
C GLU A 9 15.91 4.25 -3.75
N VAL A 10 15.78 5.56 -3.96
CA VAL A 10 16.55 6.56 -3.22
C VAL A 10 15.76 6.95 -1.98
N ARG A 11 16.43 7.01 -0.82
CA ARG A 11 15.82 7.44 0.45
C ARG A 11 15.23 8.85 0.35
N MET A 12 14.08 9.06 0.99
CA MET A 12 13.33 10.31 0.92
C MET A 12 14.12 11.52 1.45
N ASN A 13 14.97 11.33 2.46
CA ASN A 13 15.84 12.40 2.96
C ASN A 13 16.86 12.92 1.94
N ARG A 14 17.04 12.25 0.79
CA ARG A 14 17.91 12.69 -0.32
C ARG A 14 17.14 13.36 -1.46
N ILE A 15 15.81 13.46 -1.36
CA ILE A 15 14.96 14.05 -2.37
C ILE A 15 14.55 15.45 -1.91
N ARG A 16 14.60 16.43 -2.82
CA ARG A 16 14.11 17.79 -2.59
C ARG A 16 13.30 18.26 -3.80
N PRO A 17 11.96 18.32 -3.71
CA PRO A 17 11.16 18.83 -4.81
C PRO A 17 11.39 20.33 -5.01
N LYS A 18 11.18 20.80 -6.23
CA LYS A 18 11.33 22.20 -6.63
C LYS A 18 10.26 22.60 -7.64
N GLY A 19 10.05 23.90 -7.78
CA GLY A 19 9.11 24.48 -8.75
C GLY A 19 7.69 23.99 -8.52
N TRP A 20 6.97 23.73 -9.60
CA TRP A 20 5.54 23.39 -9.56
C TRP A 20 5.18 22.18 -8.67
N ILE A 21 6.08 21.20 -8.52
CA ILE A 21 5.87 20.05 -7.62
C ILE A 21 5.89 20.49 -6.16
N LEU A 22 6.85 21.36 -5.78
CA LEU A 22 6.91 21.91 -4.42
C LEU A 22 5.67 22.77 -4.15
N ASP A 23 5.30 23.64 -5.10
CA ASP A 23 4.13 24.50 -4.97
C ASP A 23 2.82 23.68 -4.83
N PHE A 24 2.72 22.55 -5.53
CA PHE A 24 1.58 21.64 -5.42
C PHE A 24 1.52 21.01 -4.03
N LEU A 25 2.64 20.46 -3.53
CA LEU A 25 2.70 19.86 -2.19
C LEU A 25 2.38 20.86 -1.08
N GLN A 26 2.86 22.10 -1.20
CA GLN A 26 2.53 23.17 -0.25
C GLN A 26 1.03 23.46 -0.23
N LYS A 27 0.40 23.55 -1.41
CA LYS A 27 -1.06 23.76 -1.52
C LYS A 27 -1.86 22.58 -0.97
N GLU A 28 -1.43 21.34 -1.19
CA GLU A 28 -2.07 20.16 -0.60
C GLU A 28 -1.98 20.19 0.94
N GLY A 29 -0.82 20.56 1.48
CA GLY A 29 -0.58 20.70 2.92
C GLY A 29 -1.37 21.84 3.57
N GLU A 30 -1.58 22.95 2.87
CA GLU A 30 -2.38 24.09 3.34
C GLU A 30 -3.89 23.90 3.10
N GLY A 31 -4.25 23.09 2.12
CA GLY A 31 -5.61 22.88 1.65
C GLY A 31 -6.38 21.80 2.41
N MET A 32 -7.37 21.20 1.72
CA MET A 32 -8.20 20.14 2.28
C MET A 32 -7.37 18.95 2.83
N PRO A 33 -6.38 18.38 2.10
CA PRO A 33 -5.62 17.23 2.59
C PRO A 33 -4.94 17.47 3.95
N GLY A 34 -4.25 18.60 4.13
CA GLY A 34 -3.62 18.94 5.41
C GLY A 34 -4.62 19.24 6.55
N ASN A 35 -5.90 19.40 6.24
CA ASN A 35 -6.95 19.77 7.19
C ASN A 35 -8.08 18.74 7.33
N LEU A 36 -7.99 17.55 6.73
CA LEU A 36 -9.06 16.54 6.76
C LEU A 36 -9.53 16.19 8.19
N HIS A 37 -8.62 16.14 9.17
CA HIS A 37 -8.93 15.95 10.59
C HIS A 37 -9.89 16.99 11.20
N LYS A 38 -10.06 18.15 10.57
CA LYS A 38 -10.99 19.21 10.98
C LYS A 38 -12.34 19.14 10.26
N ILE A 39 -12.46 18.32 9.22
CA ILE A 39 -13.61 18.29 8.31
C ILE A 39 -14.65 17.28 8.78
N GLY A 40 -14.23 16.07 9.16
CA GLY A 40 -15.13 15.08 9.72
C GLY A 40 -14.67 13.63 9.55
N TYR A 41 -15.62 12.73 9.76
CA TYR A 41 -15.39 11.29 9.74
C TYR A 41 -14.87 10.79 8.38
N PRO A 42 -13.90 9.85 8.35
CA PRO A 42 -13.27 9.20 9.51
C PRO A 42 -12.05 9.95 10.09
N TYR A 43 -11.61 11.04 9.45
CA TYR A 43 -10.35 11.72 9.76
C TYR A 43 -10.34 12.43 11.12
N ASP A 44 -11.50 12.77 11.67
CA ASP A 44 -11.67 13.39 12.99
C ASP A 44 -11.69 12.37 14.16
N ARG A 45 -11.48 11.07 13.89
CA ARG A 45 -11.54 10.00 14.90
C ARG A 45 -10.20 9.43 15.32
N GLU A 46 -9.11 9.88 14.72
CA GLU A 46 -7.76 9.32 14.97
C GLU A 46 -7.74 7.78 14.90
N CYS A 47 -8.30 7.17 13.84
CA CYS A 47 -8.61 5.74 13.79
C CYS A 47 -7.45 4.79 14.17
N TRP A 48 -6.20 5.17 13.88
CA TRP A 48 -5.01 4.34 14.17
C TRP A 48 -4.48 4.48 15.60
N LYS A 49 -5.00 5.45 16.37
CA LYS A 49 -4.60 5.70 17.75
C LYS A 49 -5.19 4.71 18.75
N TYR A 50 -6.40 4.23 18.49
CA TYR A 50 -7.17 3.41 19.43
C TYR A 50 -7.13 1.93 19.04
N ARG A 51 -7.10 1.04 20.05
CA ARG A 51 -7.15 -0.42 19.84
C ARG A 51 -8.53 -0.94 19.44
N SER A 52 -9.57 -0.13 19.63
CA SER A 52 -10.94 -0.41 19.17
C SER A 52 -11.71 0.91 19.08
N LEU A 53 -12.60 1.04 18.09
CA LEU A 53 -13.51 2.19 17.96
C LEU A 53 -14.91 1.76 18.43
N THR A 54 -15.18 1.88 19.74
CA THR A 54 -16.38 1.30 20.37
C THR A 54 -17.67 2.13 20.25
N ASP A 55 -17.63 3.35 19.68
CA ASP A 55 -18.80 4.25 19.65
C ASP A 55 -19.76 4.00 18.46
N GLY A 56 -20.05 2.73 18.16
CA GLY A 56 -21.23 2.33 17.38
C GLY A 56 -21.23 2.68 15.88
N GLY A 57 -20.09 3.00 15.28
CA GLY A 57 -19.98 3.38 13.87
C GLY A 57 -18.88 2.63 13.10
N TRP A 58 -19.23 1.43 12.65
CA TRP A 58 -18.59 0.65 11.57
C TRP A 58 -17.23 0.02 11.89
N ALA A 59 -17.27 -1.16 12.53
CA ALA A 59 -16.20 -2.16 12.59
C ALA A 59 -15.87 -2.76 11.20
N GLN A 60 -15.69 -1.89 10.21
CA GLN A 60 -15.32 -2.24 8.84
C GLN A 60 -13.90 -1.71 8.56
N TRP A 61 -13.24 -2.29 7.58
CA TRP A 61 -11.86 -1.96 7.19
C TRP A 61 -11.71 -0.56 6.54
N TRP A 62 -12.76 -0.03 5.91
CA TRP A 62 -12.67 1.17 5.06
C TRP A 62 -12.34 2.49 5.79
N PRO A 63 -12.76 2.77 7.05
CA PRO A 63 -12.34 3.98 7.76
C PRO A 63 -10.82 3.97 8.03
N TYR A 64 -10.27 2.79 8.32
CA TYR A 64 -8.84 2.60 8.52
C TYR A 64 -8.07 2.73 7.20
N GLU A 65 -8.62 2.25 6.08
CA GLU A 65 -8.08 2.49 4.74
C GLU A 65 -8.00 3.99 4.43
N GLN A 66 -9.12 4.71 4.56
CA GLN A 66 -9.18 6.15 4.23
C GLN A 66 -8.21 6.96 5.10
N THR A 67 -8.18 6.70 6.40
CA THR A 67 -7.24 7.38 7.31
C THR A 67 -5.79 6.98 7.05
N ALA A 68 -5.50 5.75 6.65
CA ALA A 68 -4.15 5.35 6.25
C ALA A 68 -3.67 6.09 5.00
N TYR A 69 -4.52 6.24 3.97
CA TYR A 69 -4.21 7.05 2.79
C TYR A 69 -3.92 8.51 3.14
N TRP A 70 -4.73 9.08 4.01
CA TRP A 70 -4.52 10.44 4.48
C TRP A 70 -3.23 10.57 5.30
N ILE A 71 -2.93 9.62 6.17
CA ILE A 71 -1.68 9.61 6.95
C ILE A 71 -0.46 9.52 6.02
N ASP A 72 -0.45 8.61 5.03
CA ASP A 72 0.66 8.52 4.06
C ASP A 72 0.82 9.83 3.26
N SER A 73 -0.29 10.44 2.84
CA SER A 73 -0.30 11.74 2.17
C SER A 73 0.31 12.86 3.03
N VAL A 74 -0.13 12.99 4.29
CA VAL A 74 0.37 14.02 5.22
C VAL A 74 1.86 13.79 5.52
N VAL A 75 2.27 12.54 5.80
CA VAL A 75 3.67 12.20 6.07
C VAL A 75 4.56 12.60 4.91
N ARG A 76 4.24 12.18 3.68
CA ARG A 76 5.05 12.48 2.50
C ARG A 76 5.08 13.97 2.19
N THR A 77 3.91 14.62 2.28
CA THR A 77 3.79 16.07 2.04
C THR A 77 4.64 16.83 3.05
N ALA A 78 4.57 16.49 4.33
CA ALA A 78 5.33 17.13 5.38
C ALA A 78 6.85 16.92 5.24
N ILE A 79 7.30 15.70 4.91
CA ILE A 79 8.71 15.40 4.64
C ILE A 79 9.24 16.28 3.51
N PHE A 80 8.52 16.30 2.38
CA PHE A 80 8.96 16.99 1.17
C PHE A 80 8.82 18.51 1.21
N THR A 81 7.94 19.03 2.08
CA THR A 81 7.82 20.48 2.34
C THR A 81 8.60 20.94 3.56
N GLU A 82 9.31 20.02 4.23
CA GLU A 82 10.03 20.25 5.50
C GLU A 82 9.13 20.87 6.60
N ASN A 83 7.83 20.56 6.56
CA ASN A 83 6.79 21.14 7.42
C ASN A 83 6.51 20.25 8.63
N LYS A 84 7.17 20.53 9.76
CA LYS A 84 7.06 19.73 10.98
C LYS A 84 5.70 19.85 11.66
N GLU A 85 5.07 21.02 11.55
CA GLU A 85 3.75 21.28 12.10
C GLU A 85 2.69 20.41 11.41
N LEU A 86 2.77 20.28 10.08
CA LEU A 86 1.93 19.38 9.30
C LEU A 86 2.18 17.92 9.67
N LEU A 87 3.44 17.51 9.82
CA LEU A 87 3.77 16.15 10.25
C LEU A 87 3.11 15.83 11.60
N GLN A 88 3.17 16.77 12.55
CA GLN A 88 2.67 16.59 13.90
C GLN A 88 1.16 16.31 13.97
N VAL A 89 0.39 16.68 12.94
CA VAL A 89 -1.06 16.38 12.82
C VAL A 89 -1.35 14.88 12.91
N VAL A 90 -0.48 14.04 12.37
CA VAL A 90 -0.68 12.58 12.31
C VAL A 90 0.21 11.80 13.27
N MET A 91 1.30 12.40 13.77
CA MET A 91 2.28 11.70 14.61
C MET A 91 1.69 11.11 15.89
N ASN A 92 0.69 11.76 16.51
CA ASN A 92 0.07 11.22 17.72
C ASN A 92 -0.55 9.83 17.49
N GLN A 93 -1.23 9.66 16.34
CA GLN A 93 -1.88 8.41 15.97
C GLN A 93 -0.83 7.35 15.59
N ILE A 94 0.22 7.79 14.89
CA ILE A 94 1.33 6.91 14.50
C ILE A 94 2.03 6.36 15.74
N GLU A 95 2.47 7.22 16.64
CA GLU A 95 3.19 6.81 17.84
C GLU A 95 2.32 5.93 18.76
N ALA A 96 1.03 6.24 18.89
CA ALA A 96 0.10 5.40 19.63
C ALA A 96 -0.05 4.00 19.00
N SER A 97 -0.13 3.90 17.66
CA SER A 97 -0.24 2.61 16.97
C SER A 97 0.98 1.70 17.11
N LEU A 98 2.14 2.28 17.44
CA LEU A 98 3.42 1.59 17.61
C LEU A 98 3.76 1.33 19.09
N ALA A 99 2.94 1.83 20.02
CA ALA A 99 3.13 1.63 21.44
C ALA A 99 3.22 0.14 21.76
N ASP A 100 4.06 -0.22 22.73
CA ASP A 100 4.18 -1.59 23.18
C ASP A 100 3.10 -1.88 24.23
N ASP A 101 2.17 -2.75 23.88
CA ASP A 101 1.14 -3.31 24.76
C ASP A 101 1.21 -4.85 24.82
N GLY A 102 2.31 -5.44 24.34
CA GLY A 102 2.52 -6.89 24.29
C GLY A 102 1.93 -7.58 23.05
N ASP A 103 1.20 -6.89 22.17
CA ASP A 103 0.74 -7.44 20.88
C ASP A 103 1.51 -6.79 19.71
N PRO A 104 2.29 -7.57 18.92
CA PRO A 104 3.00 -7.03 17.76
C PRO A 104 2.08 -6.53 16.63
N PHE A 105 0.80 -6.88 16.65
CA PHE A 105 -0.17 -6.39 15.68
C PHE A 105 -0.29 -4.86 15.78
N ILE A 106 -0.31 -4.17 14.64
CA ILE A 106 -0.31 -2.69 14.57
C ILE A 106 -1.71 -2.28 14.20
N GLY A 107 -2.28 -1.35 14.98
CA GLY A 107 -3.61 -0.82 14.76
C GLY A 107 -4.72 -1.56 15.54
N PRO A 108 -5.98 -1.31 15.18
CA PRO A 108 -7.17 -1.76 15.91
C PRO A 108 -7.37 -3.29 15.83
N MET A 109 -7.97 -3.88 16.87
CA MET A 109 -8.21 -5.32 16.96
C MET A 109 -9.21 -5.84 15.93
N GLU A 110 -10.13 -5.00 15.47
CA GLU A 110 -11.10 -5.33 14.44
C GLU A 110 -10.43 -5.67 13.10
N LEU A 111 -9.26 -5.08 12.80
CA LEU A 111 -8.48 -5.45 11.62
C LEU A 111 -7.72 -6.77 11.80
N LYS A 112 -7.62 -7.30 13.03
CA LYS A 112 -7.02 -8.61 13.30
C LYS A 112 -7.97 -9.76 13.01
N GLU A 113 -9.28 -9.50 12.95
CA GLU A 113 -10.26 -10.51 12.53
C GLU A 113 -10.00 -10.96 11.09
N ASP A 114 -9.95 -12.28 10.84
CA ASP A 114 -9.80 -12.87 9.51
C ASP A 114 -11.10 -12.73 8.70
N GLN A 115 -11.36 -11.49 8.25
CA GLN A 115 -12.54 -11.13 7.49
C GLN A 115 -12.22 -10.10 6.41
N GLY A 116 -12.79 -10.30 5.23
CA GLY A 116 -12.86 -9.28 4.18
C GLY A 116 -11.50 -8.77 3.70
N ARG A 117 -11.24 -7.47 3.90
CA ARG A 117 -10.05 -6.75 3.45
C ARG A 117 -9.34 -6.11 4.64
N ASN A 118 -9.30 -6.81 5.76
CA ASN A 118 -8.85 -6.25 7.03
C ASN A 118 -7.34 -5.99 7.08
N ARG A 119 -6.52 -6.59 6.19
CA ARG A 119 -5.07 -6.28 6.10
C ARG A 119 -4.73 -5.28 5.00
N TRP A 120 -5.67 -4.96 4.14
CA TRP A 120 -5.50 -3.92 3.11
C TRP A 120 -5.15 -2.54 3.72
N PRO A 121 -5.80 -2.04 4.79
CA PRO A 121 -5.40 -0.79 5.43
C PRO A 121 -3.91 -0.74 5.83
N HIS A 122 -3.32 -1.87 6.24
CA HIS A 122 -1.90 -1.96 6.60
C HIS A 122 -0.99 -1.72 5.42
N VAL A 123 -1.37 -2.08 4.19
CA VAL A 123 -0.57 -1.81 2.98
C VAL A 123 -0.26 -0.33 2.89
N VAL A 124 -1.31 0.50 2.99
CA VAL A 124 -1.20 1.94 2.85
C VAL A 124 -0.54 2.54 4.09
N TYR A 125 -0.92 2.08 5.28
CA TYR A 125 -0.37 2.60 6.52
C TYR A 125 1.14 2.33 6.64
N PHE A 126 1.59 1.14 6.24
CA PHE A 126 3.00 0.76 6.29
C PHE A 126 3.83 1.50 5.25
N ARG A 127 3.24 1.97 4.14
CA ARG A 127 3.91 2.92 3.24
C ARG A 127 4.22 4.24 3.94
N ALA A 128 3.36 4.71 4.85
CA ALA A 128 3.62 5.90 5.66
C ALA A 128 4.77 5.66 6.66
N LEU A 129 4.76 4.51 7.35
CA LEU A 129 5.84 4.13 8.27
C LEU A 129 7.18 3.96 7.55
N TYR A 130 7.17 3.36 6.36
CA TYR A 130 8.35 3.26 5.52
C TYR A 130 8.85 4.64 5.06
N ALA A 131 7.95 5.57 4.74
CA ALA A 131 8.32 6.96 4.41
C ALA A 131 8.99 7.66 5.60
N LEU A 132 8.46 7.50 6.81
CA LEU A 132 9.08 8.03 8.04
C LEU A 132 10.48 7.45 8.27
N TRP A 133 10.66 6.13 8.13
CA TRP A 133 12.00 5.53 8.18
C TRP A 133 12.91 6.05 7.07
N SER A 134 12.41 6.15 5.84
CA SER A 134 13.18 6.58 4.68
C SER A 134 13.75 7.98 4.88
N ASP A 135 12.98 8.87 5.50
CA ASP A 135 13.43 10.21 5.90
C ASP A 135 14.35 10.20 7.14
N SER A 136 13.83 9.73 8.28
CA SER A 136 14.49 9.85 9.60
C SER A 136 15.64 8.88 9.83
N GLY A 137 15.57 7.68 9.26
CA GLY A 137 16.42 6.54 9.62
C GLY A 137 16.06 5.85 10.92
N ASP A 138 14.94 6.19 11.57
CA ASP A 138 14.46 5.49 12.76
C ASP A 138 14.04 4.06 12.41
N VAL A 139 14.89 3.10 12.76
CA VAL A 139 14.70 1.67 12.46
C VAL A 139 13.50 1.06 13.17
N ARG A 140 12.98 1.70 14.24
CA ARG A 140 11.81 1.22 14.97
C ARG A 140 10.59 1.02 14.08
N TYR A 141 10.38 1.89 13.09
CA TYR A 141 9.28 1.74 12.14
C TYR A 141 9.36 0.43 11.36
N LEU A 142 10.56 0.06 10.91
CA LEU A 142 10.77 -1.21 10.22
C LEU A 142 10.66 -2.41 11.15
N GLU A 143 11.24 -2.32 12.35
CA GLU A 143 11.20 -3.40 13.34
C GLU A 143 9.76 -3.71 13.78
N LYS A 144 8.93 -2.68 13.96
CA LYS A 144 7.51 -2.84 14.29
C LYS A 144 6.73 -3.47 13.13
N MET A 145 6.92 -3.02 11.88
CA MET A 145 6.29 -3.67 10.72
C MET A 145 6.74 -5.13 10.55
N ARG A 146 8.03 -5.41 10.80
CA ARG A 146 8.56 -6.78 10.78
C ARG A 146 7.92 -7.65 11.86
N ALA A 147 7.85 -7.16 13.10
CA ALA A 147 7.21 -7.88 14.20
C ALA A 147 5.73 -8.15 13.92
N HIS A 148 5.01 -7.19 13.34
CA HIS A 148 3.64 -7.35 12.88
C HIS A 148 3.49 -8.53 11.91
N TYR A 149 4.25 -8.52 10.80
CA TYR A 149 4.12 -9.55 9.77
C TYR A 149 4.56 -10.94 10.22
N LEU A 150 5.50 -11.04 11.16
CA LEU A 150 5.93 -12.32 11.71
C LEU A 150 4.92 -12.89 12.72
N ALA A 151 4.15 -12.03 13.39
CA ALA A 151 3.19 -12.43 14.43
C ALA A 151 1.75 -12.60 13.91
N ASP A 152 1.35 -11.92 12.82
CA ASP A 152 0.02 -12.10 12.26
C ASP A 152 -0.10 -13.51 11.66
N GLU A 153 -1.15 -14.26 12.00
CA GLU A 153 -1.38 -15.63 11.50
C GLU A 153 -2.25 -15.63 10.22
N HIS A 154 -2.76 -14.47 9.82
CA HIS A 154 -3.63 -14.29 8.65
C HIS A 154 -2.96 -14.64 7.32
N SER A 155 -3.73 -15.22 6.39
CA SER A 155 -3.27 -15.38 5.00
C SER A 155 -3.49 -14.10 4.22
N TYR A 156 -2.42 -13.51 3.70
CA TYR A 156 -2.49 -12.33 2.84
C TYR A 156 -2.86 -12.66 1.39
N SER A 157 -3.34 -13.88 1.10
CA SER A 157 -3.62 -14.32 -0.27
C SER A 157 -4.95 -13.83 -0.85
N VAL A 158 -5.84 -13.27 -0.04
CA VAL A 158 -7.22 -12.92 -0.45
C VAL A 158 -7.40 -11.43 -0.63
N ASN A 159 -8.15 -11.04 -1.67
CA ASN A 159 -8.41 -9.62 -1.98
C ASN A 159 -7.10 -8.81 -2.08
N ARG A 160 -7.18 -7.50 -1.80
CA ARG A 160 -6.02 -6.60 -1.79
C ARG A 160 -5.09 -6.79 -0.59
N ASP A 161 -5.36 -7.74 0.32
CA ASP A 161 -4.41 -8.04 1.41
C ASP A 161 -3.06 -8.50 0.83
N VAL A 162 -3.07 -9.07 -0.38
CA VAL A 162 -1.89 -9.50 -1.16
C VAL A 162 -0.94 -8.36 -1.52
N ALA A 163 -1.37 -7.10 -1.45
CA ALA A 163 -0.47 -5.98 -1.68
C ALA A 163 0.53 -5.79 -0.51
N ASN A 164 0.32 -6.43 0.65
CA ASN A 164 1.28 -6.42 1.77
C ASN A 164 2.63 -7.06 1.42
N LEU A 165 2.67 -7.90 0.38
CA LEU A 165 3.87 -8.57 -0.13
C LEU A 165 4.96 -7.55 -0.49
N GLU A 166 4.57 -6.37 -0.99
CA GLU A 166 5.50 -5.28 -1.29
C GLU A 166 6.35 -4.92 -0.07
N MET A 167 5.71 -4.74 1.10
CA MET A 167 6.42 -4.38 2.33
C MET A 167 7.15 -5.56 2.95
N MET A 168 6.58 -6.77 2.91
CA MET A 168 7.26 -7.99 3.36
C MET A 168 8.60 -8.19 2.63
N LEU A 169 8.60 -8.04 1.30
CA LEU A 169 9.80 -8.16 0.47
C LEU A 169 10.81 -7.02 0.71
N LYS A 170 10.32 -5.80 0.99
CA LYS A 170 11.19 -4.68 1.40
C LYS A 170 11.87 -4.95 2.75
N LEU A 171 11.15 -5.50 3.72
CA LEU A 171 11.72 -5.89 5.01
C LEU A 171 12.69 -7.06 4.87
N TYR A 172 12.37 -8.04 4.02
CA TYR A 172 13.30 -9.11 3.65
C TYR A 172 14.60 -8.56 3.05
N GLU A 173 14.52 -7.58 2.13
CA GLU A 173 15.70 -6.91 1.58
C GLU A 173 16.59 -6.30 2.67
N LEU A 174 15.99 -5.71 3.70
CA LEU A 174 16.71 -4.96 4.72
C LEU A 174 17.29 -5.84 5.82
N TYR A 175 16.59 -6.94 6.18
CA TYR A 175 16.95 -7.80 7.32
C TYR A 175 17.39 -9.21 6.94
N GLY A 176 17.15 -9.66 5.70
CA GLY A 176 17.40 -11.05 5.29
C GLY A 176 16.48 -12.06 5.98
N ASP A 177 15.28 -11.65 6.36
CA ASP A 177 14.30 -12.51 7.03
C ASP A 177 13.57 -13.43 6.03
N GLU A 178 14.09 -14.65 5.85
CA GLU A 178 13.54 -15.62 4.90
C GLU A 178 12.07 -15.97 5.18
N ALA A 179 11.60 -15.87 6.43
CA ALA A 179 10.20 -16.14 6.74
C ALA A 179 9.25 -15.13 6.06
N LEU A 180 9.67 -13.87 5.93
CA LEU A 180 8.89 -12.86 5.19
C LEU A 180 8.93 -13.07 3.69
N TYR A 181 10.07 -13.54 3.15
CA TYR A 181 10.19 -13.90 1.74
C TYR A 181 9.30 -15.08 1.37
N ASP A 182 9.40 -16.18 2.13
CA ASP A 182 8.60 -17.39 1.92
C ASP A 182 7.10 -17.09 2.05
N ARG A 183 6.73 -16.25 3.03
CA ARG A 183 5.36 -15.80 3.20
C ARG A 183 4.85 -14.99 2.01
N ALA A 184 5.64 -14.03 1.52
CA ALA A 184 5.25 -13.22 0.38
C ALA A 184 5.04 -14.08 -0.89
N LEU A 185 5.97 -15.01 -1.16
CA LEU A 185 5.91 -15.90 -2.31
C LEU A 185 4.69 -16.84 -2.23
N SER A 186 4.50 -17.51 -1.09
CA SER A 186 3.37 -18.43 -0.88
C SER A 186 2.02 -17.72 -0.93
N CYS A 187 1.90 -16.51 -0.35
CA CYS A 187 0.67 -15.72 -0.44
C CYS A 187 0.36 -15.32 -1.88
N TYR A 188 1.35 -14.94 -2.68
CA TYR A 188 1.13 -14.62 -4.10
C TYR A 188 0.69 -15.84 -4.91
N GLN A 189 1.33 -16.98 -4.70
CA GLN A 189 0.96 -18.23 -5.37
C GLN A 189 -0.45 -18.66 -5.01
N ALA A 190 -0.83 -18.57 -3.73
CA ALA A 190 -2.19 -18.85 -3.27
C ALA A 190 -3.20 -17.84 -3.83
N HIS A 191 -2.84 -16.55 -3.89
CA HIS A 191 -3.67 -15.51 -4.48
C HIS A 191 -3.98 -15.80 -5.96
N CYS A 192 -3.01 -16.30 -6.72
CA CYS A 192 -3.22 -16.70 -8.11
C CYS A 192 -4.24 -17.84 -8.29
N GLN A 193 -4.57 -18.59 -7.22
CA GLN A 193 -5.58 -19.66 -7.25
C GLN A 193 -6.99 -19.17 -6.85
N THR A 194 -7.15 -17.90 -6.47
CA THR A 194 -8.45 -17.34 -6.03
C THR A 194 -9.38 -16.99 -7.19
N GLY A 195 -8.85 -16.91 -8.43
CA GLY A 195 -9.61 -16.55 -9.62
C GLY A 195 -9.83 -15.05 -9.82
N GLN A 196 -9.10 -14.19 -9.11
CA GLN A 196 -9.12 -12.72 -9.30
C GLN A 196 -8.44 -12.30 -10.61
N ALA A 197 -8.93 -11.25 -11.28
CA ALA A 197 -8.57 -10.96 -12.67
C ALA A 197 -7.21 -10.23 -12.84
N ALA A 198 -6.59 -9.80 -11.74
CA ALA A 198 -5.26 -9.17 -11.70
C ALA A 198 -4.14 -10.09 -11.17
N CYS A 199 -4.30 -11.41 -11.29
CA CYS A 199 -3.29 -12.40 -10.86
C CYS A 199 -2.66 -13.18 -12.03
N GLY A 200 -1.55 -13.86 -11.77
CA GLY A 200 -0.62 -14.41 -12.78
C GLY A 200 -1.23 -15.05 -14.03
N PRO A 201 -2.11 -16.06 -13.92
CA PRO A 201 -2.74 -16.70 -15.08
C PRO A 201 -3.55 -15.73 -15.95
N ASP A 202 -4.32 -14.84 -15.33
CA ASP A 202 -5.12 -13.84 -16.05
C ASP A 202 -4.22 -12.78 -16.68
N LEU A 203 -3.15 -12.37 -16.00
CA LEU A 203 -2.16 -11.44 -16.53
C LEU A 203 -1.43 -11.98 -17.77
N LEU A 204 -1.12 -13.28 -17.82
CA LEU A 204 -0.46 -13.93 -18.97
C LEU A 204 -1.41 -14.29 -20.11
N SER A 205 -2.69 -14.50 -19.82
CA SER A 205 -3.69 -14.87 -20.83
C SER A 205 -4.06 -13.72 -21.78
N ASP A 206 -4.72 -14.05 -22.88
CA ASP A 206 -5.33 -13.10 -23.83
C ASP A 206 -6.63 -12.46 -23.30
N ARG A 207 -7.05 -12.77 -22.06
CA ARG A 207 -8.25 -12.16 -21.46
C ARG A 207 -8.05 -10.65 -21.30
N ILE A 208 -9.03 -9.88 -21.79
CA ILE A 208 -9.10 -8.43 -21.57
C ILE A 208 -9.29 -8.17 -20.07
N PRO A 209 -8.46 -7.32 -19.42
CA PRO A 209 -8.59 -7.03 -18.00
C PRO A 209 -9.99 -6.49 -17.65
N ASN A 210 -10.65 -7.14 -16.69
CA ASN A 210 -11.88 -6.64 -16.09
C ASN A 210 -11.75 -6.80 -14.58
N GLU A 211 -11.21 -5.78 -13.93
CA GLU A 211 -10.94 -5.76 -12.50
C GLU A 211 -11.23 -4.38 -11.94
N HIS A 212 -11.45 -4.31 -10.63
CA HIS A 212 -11.52 -3.05 -9.93
C HIS A 212 -10.22 -2.26 -10.16
N GLY A 213 -10.30 -1.04 -10.69
CA GLY A 213 -9.13 -0.34 -11.23
C GLY A 213 -7.96 -0.19 -10.25
N VAL A 214 -8.28 0.10 -8.98
CA VAL A 214 -7.26 0.19 -7.92
C VAL A 214 -6.66 -1.18 -7.61
N THR A 215 -7.47 -2.23 -7.62
CA THR A 215 -7.00 -3.60 -7.38
C THR A 215 -6.03 -4.02 -8.48
N PHE A 216 -6.33 -3.71 -9.75
CA PHE A 216 -5.40 -3.99 -10.84
C PHE A 216 -4.04 -3.30 -10.64
N ASN A 217 -4.02 -2.02 -10.27
CA ASN A 217 -2.78 -1.29 -10.07
C ASN A 217 -1.95 -1.81 -8.89
N GLU A 218 -2.61 -2.30 -7.83
CA GLU A 218 -1.93 -2.85 -6.66
C GLU A 218 -1.43 -4.27 -6.89
N ASP A 219 -2.24 -5.13 -7.52
CA ASP A 219 -1.93 -6.55 -7.69
C ASP A 219 -1.08 -6.80 -8.94
N GLY A 220 -1.34 -6.07 -10.02
CA GLY A 220 -0.67 -6.22 -11.32
C GLY A 220 0.82 -5.87 -11.28
N LYS A 221 1.28 -5.08 -10.30
CA LYS A 221 2.71 -4.78 -10.08
C LYS A 221 3.45 -5.84 -9.24
N LEU A 222 2.74 -6.66 -8.48
CA LEU A 222 3.35 -7.61 -7.54
C LEU A 222 4.26 -8.64 -8.23
N PRO A 223 3.95 -9.18 -9.42
CA PRO A 223 4.88 -10.04 -10.14
C PRO A 223 6.21 -9.37 -10.45
N ALA A 224 6.22 -8.14 -10.96
CA ALA A 224 7.47 -7.41 -11.20
C ALA A 224 8.28 -7.19 -9.92
N ILE A 225 7.61 -7.01 -8.77
CA ILE A 225 8.28 -6.94 -7.47
C ILE A 225 8.88 -8.31 -7.13
N LEU A 226 8.13 -9.41 -7.25
CA LEU A 226 8.63 -10.76 -7.00
C LEU A 226 9.84 -11.10 -7.88
N TYR A 227 9.80 -10.76 -9.18
CA TYR A 227 10.92 -10.93 -10.10
C TYR A 227 12.22 -10.31 -9.56
N ALA A 228 12.14 -9.15 -8.91
CA ALA A 228 13.33 -8.49 -8.34
C ALA A 228 14.06 -9.35 -7.28
N PHE A 229 13.35 -10.29 -6.63
CA PHE A 229 13.87 -11.17 -5.60
C PHE A 229 14.08 -12.61 -6.09
N THR A 230 13.18 -13.14 -6.93
CA THR A 230 13.25 -14.53 -7.43
C THR A 230 14.15 -14.66 -8.65
N GLY A 231 14.13 -13.67 -9.55
CA GLY A 231 14.77 -13.72 -10.87
C GLY A 231 14.04 -14.62 -11.87
N GLU A 232 12.81 -15.04 -11.56
CA GLU A 232 12.00 -15.85 -12.45
C GLU A 232 11.31 -14.95 -13.49
N ASP A 233 11.76 -15.04 -14.74
CA ASP A 233 11.29 -14.18 -15.84
C ASP A 233 9.78 -14.23 -16.05
N GLU A 234 9.11 -15.33 -15.70
CA GLU A 234 7.66 -15.47 -15.79
C GLU A 234 6.93 -14.39 -14.98
N TYR A 235 7.40 -14.06 -13.77
CA TYR A 235 6.82 -12.98 -12.98
C TYR A 235 6.97 -11.61 -13.66
N LEU A 236 8.11 -11.33 -14.28
CA LEU A 236 8.26 -10.08 -15.03
C LEU A 236 7.30 -10.03 -16.22
N GLN A 237 7.17 -11.15 -16.94
CA GLN A 237 6.26 -11.28 -18.08
C GLN A 237 4.81 -11.06 -17.68
N MET A 238 4.36 -11.57 -16.51
CA MET A 238 3.01 -11.33 -15.97
C MET A 238 2.70 -9.83 -15.89
N SER A 239 3.52 -9.05 -15.17
CA SER A 239 3.29 -7.60 -15.04
C SER A 239 3.38 -6.87 -16.37
N VAL A 240 4.40 -7.17 -17.18
CA VAL A 240 4.58 -6.51 -18.49
C VAL A 240 3.38 -6.78 -19.41
N ASN A 241 2.88 -8.02 -19.45
CA ASN A 241 1.71 -8.35 -20.27
C ASN A 241 0.44 -7.69 -19.71
N GLY A 242 0.25 -7.72 -18.40
CA GLY A 242 -0.86 -7.05 -17.72
C GLY A 242 -0.99 -5.58 -18.11
N TYR A 243 0.09 -4.81 -17.94
CA TYR A 243 0.09 -3.38 -18.25
C TYR A 243 -0.01 -3.09 -19.76
N LYS A 244 0.57 -3.94 -20.63
CA LYS A 244 0.32 -3.83 -22.09
C LYS A 244 -1.16 -3.96 -22.45
N LYS A 245 -1.90 -4.84 -21.75
CA LYS A 245 -3.35 -4.99 -21.94
C LYS A 245 -4.11 -3.77 -21.44
N ILE A 246 -3.73 -3.21 -20.29
CA ILE A 246 -4.30 -1.93 -19.82
C ILE A 246 -4.07 -0.82 -20.84
N ASP A 247 -2.84 -0.69 -21.36
CA ASP A 247 -2.48 0.30 -22.38
C ASP A 247 -3.35 0.15 -23.64
N THR A 248 -3.58 -1.09 -24.06
CA THR A 248 -4.34 -1.39 -25.26
C THR A 248 -5.83 -1.12 -25.09
N TYR A 249 -6.43 -1.59 -24.00
CA TYR A 249 -7.89 -1.67 -23.86
C TYR A 249 -8.50 -0.60 -22.97
N HIS A 250 -7.72 0.03 -22.08
CA HIS A 250 -8.26 0.90 -21.03
C HIS A 250 -7.55 2.25 -20.92
N MET A 251 -6.39 2.47 -21.56
CA MET A 251 -5.67 3.73 -21.40
C MET A 251 -6.41 4.92 -22.02
N LEU A 252 -6.49 6.01 -21.25
CA LEU A 252 -6.98 7.30 -21.70
C LEU A 252 -5.82 8.25 -22.07
N PRO A 253 -6.08 9.31 -22.84
CA PRO A 253 -5.05 10.27 -23.25
C PRO A 253 -4.35 11.02 -22.10
N ASP A 254 -4.91 11.00 -20.90
CA ASP A 254 -4.34 11.62 -19.69
C ASP A 254 -3.31 10.73 -18.97
N GLY A 255 -3.11 9.50 -19.45
CA GLY A 255 -2.18 8.53 -18.86
C GLY A 255 -2.79 7.70 -17.71
N VAL A 256 -4.11 7.78 -17.50
CA VAL A 256 -4.84 6.95 -16.55
C VAL A 256 -5.71 5.95 -17.31
N HIS A 257 -5.82 4.74 -16.79
CA HIS A 257 -6.75 3.77 -17.38
C HIS A 257 -8.19 4.07 -16.96
N THR A 258 -9.16 3.75 -17.83
CA THR A 258 -10.58 3.84 -17.54
C THR A 258 -10.94 2.97 -16.35
N SER A 259 -11.74 3.50 -15.42
CA SER A 259 -12.34 2.72 -14.33
C SER A 259 -13.57 3.45 -13.78
N SER A 260 -14.69 2.72 -13.64
CA SER A 260 -15.85 3.15 -12.85
C SER A 260 -16.18 2.03 -11.88
N GLU A 261 -15.43 1.98 -10.78
CA GLU A 261 -15.16 0.78 -9.98
C GLU A 261 -14.37 -0.27 -10.79
N MET A 262 -14.91 -0.78 -11.89
CA MET A 262 -14.25 -1.75 -12.79
C MET A 262 -13.63 -1.08 -14.02
N THR A 263 -12.58 -1.68 -14.60
CA THR A 263 -12.05 -1.27 -15.91
C THR A 263 -13.13 -1.37 -16.98
N CYS A 264 -13.42 -0.27 -17.67
CA CYS A 264 -14.62 -0.15 -18.53
C CYS A 264 -14.34 0.06 -20.04
N GLY A 265 -13.08 0.14 -20.43
CA GLY A 265 -12.67 0.19 -21.83
C GLY A 265 -12.44 1.61 -22.32
N ASN A 266 -11.47 1.80 -23.21
CA ASN A 266 -11.15 3.10 -23.83
C ASN A 266 -11.96 3.38 -25.12
N GLU A 267 -12.75 2.40 -25.58
CA GLU A 267 -13.75 2.56 -26.63
C GLU A 267 -15.14 2.60 -25.99
N SER A 268 -15.96 3.58 -26.37
CA SER A 268 -17.21 3.92 -25.68
C SER A 268 -18.33 2.87 -25.70
N TRP A 269 -18.16 1.69 -26.31
CA TRP A 269 -19.25 0.72 -26.51
C TRP A 269 -18.79 -0.74 -26.72
N ARG A 270 -18.20 -1.38 -25.71
CA ARG A 270 -18.08 -2.86 -25.68
C ARG A 270 -18.77 -3.43 -24.45
N THR A 271 -20.09 -3.28 -24.39
CA THR A 271 -20.99 -4.09 -23.55
C THR A 271 -21.31 -5.40 -24.24
#